data_AF-A0A935Y3Y7-F1
#
_entry.id   AF-A0A935Y3Y7-F1
#
_cell.length_a   1.000
_cell.length_b   1.000
_cell.length_c   1.000
_cell.angle_alpha   90.00
_cell.angle_beta   90.00
_cell.angle_gamma   90.00
#
_symmetry.space_group_name_H-M   'P 1'
#
loop_
_entity.id
_entity.type
_entity.pdbx_description
1 polymer ?
#
loop_
_entity_poly.entity_id
_entity_poly.type
_entity_poly.pdbx_seq_one_letter_code
_entity_poly.pdbx_strand_id
1 'polypeptide(L)'
;MQSEILIIGAGLAGAHAAEKLAAAGRSCLIVDANGRTGGRGYTRGFGGQGPLLEFGGSWITPWHGRMQAACRRHGIDLIPTAPVTDRFWHDGTTLRHDGPVSAADRTAYDRVIAQVVDDAKRLKDGFDHDRAGEPLLSLTMADYFRRHNVPASTRAQLMAWWTISGSGDPATVSTGELLASCGYIDGTPEGMMQALTHTLSPGVSTLIDRMISASGAKLQLGFPVAHVTADSDRVTVTTRDGRSLAAKAAIVALPANVLRDIDFGATLTPSQQQAADRGHDGRAIKLWLRVKGVRQGTLATGGLSGLQWLFAPYPALGDTIMVVGFGLDDGSWDPHRRRDVAAALARLLPEAELIGWDWHDWCADPFARGTWLSTPATDADLSPGNLAPHRTSRFRDVGSRSRCRGLVRRRHVERGSGRGSDRREFLRISISSSNALPCPRHSG
;
A
#
# COMPACT_ATOMS: atom_id res chain seq x y z
N MET A 1 31.52 18.46 -1.35
CA MET A 1 30.32 19.20 -0.88
C MET A 1 29.42 18.25 -0.11
N GLN A 2 29.19 18.56 1.17
CA GLN A 2 28.26 17.86 2.07
C GLN A 2 26.83 18.11 1.58
N SER A 3 26.01 17.07 1.37
CA SER A 3 24.64 17.25 0.87
C SER A 3 23.79 18.05 1.86
N GLU A 4 22.93 18.97 1.37
CA GLU A 4 22.10 19.78 2.28
C GLU A 4 21.04 18.94 3.01
N ILE A 5 20.51 17.92 2.33
CA ILE A 5 19.41 17.09 2.80
C ILE A 5 19.77 15.61 2.64
N LEU A 6 19.48 14.82 3.67
CA LEU A 6 19.60 13.36 3.65
C LEU A 6 18.23 12.72 3.48
N ILE A 7 18.10 11.72 2.62
CA ILE A 7 16.89 10.90 2.47
C ILE A 7 17.25 9.49 2.94
N ILE A 8 16.52 8.97 3.92
CA ILE A 8 16.71 7.63 4.46
C ILE A 8 15.65 6.71 3.84
N GLY A 9 16.07 5.87 2.89
CA GLY A 9 15.22 4.96 2.11
C GLY A 9 15.21 5.32 0.61
N ALA A 10 15.68 4.38 -0.22
CA ALA A 10 15.72 4.44 -1.68
C ALA A 10 14.54 3.69 -2.34
N GLY A 11 13.39 3.67 -1.66
CA GLY A 11 12.12 3.25 -2.26
C GLY A 11 11.44 4.38 -3.05
N LEU A 12 10.25 4.11 -3.58
CA LEU A 12 9.48 5.07 -4.38
C LEU A 12 9.27 6.43 -3.68
N ALA A 13 8.99 6.43 -2.37
CA ALA A 13 8.80 7.66 -1.60
C ALA A 13 10.09 8.50 -1.54
N GLY A 14 11.24 7.86 -1.31
CA GLY A 14 12.53 8.53 -1.29
C GLY A 14 12.95 9.06 -2.66
N ALA A 15 12.74 8.27 -3.72
CA ALA A 15 12.96 8.69 -5.09
C ALA A 15 12.11 9.91 -5.46
N HIS A 16 10.82 9.90 -5.11
CA HIS A 16 9.94 11.04 -5.35
C HIS A 16 10.35 12.27 -4.55
N ALA A 17 10.75 12.10 -3.29
CA ALA A 17 11.27 13.20 -2.47
C ALA A 17 12.52 13.82 -3.10
N ALA A 18 13.43 13.00 -3.63
CA ALA A 18 14.62 13.45 -4.33
C ALA A 18 14.30 14.29 -5.57
N GLU A 19 13.35 13.85 -6.41
CA GLU A 19 12.87 14.65 -7.55
C GLU A 19 12.30 16.00 -7.13
N LYS A 20 11.52 16.03 -6.04
CA LYS A 20 10.93 17.27 -5.52
C LYS A 20 11.99 18.23 -5.00
N LEU A 21 13.03 17.72 -4.34
CA LEU A 21 14.16 18.53 -3.90
C LEU A 21 14.96 19.07 -5.08
N ALA A 22 15.23 18.23 -6.09
CA ALA A 22 15.93 18.63 -7.30
C ALA A 22 15.17 19.73 -8.05
N ALA A 23 13.85 19.60 -8.22
CA ALA A 23 12.99 20.61 -8.82
C ALA A 23 13.00 21.94 -8.04
N ALA A 24 13.29 21.90 -6.74
CA ALA A 24 13.46 23.07 -5.88
C ALA A 24 14.92 23.59 -5.82
N GLY A 25 15.82 23.07 -6.66
CA GLY A 25 17.23 23.45 -6.71
C GLY A 25 18.05 22.98 -5.49
N ARG A 26 17.60 21.95 -4.78
CA ARG A 26 18.27 21.39 -3.59
C ARG A 26 18.96 20.09 -3.92
N SER A 27 20.20 19.96 -3.43
CA SER A 27 20.95 18.71 -3.51
C SER A 27 20.62 17.77 -2.34
N CYS A 28 20.58 16.47 -2.61
CA CYS A 28 20.36 15.47 -1.57
C CYS A 28 21.28 14.24 -1.75
N LEU A 29 21.47 13.53 -0.65
CA LEU A 29 22.02 12.18 -0.60
C LEU A 29 20.91 11.24 -0.16
N ILE A 30 20.73 10.13 -0.88
CA ILE A 30 19.86 9.02 -0.49
C ILE A 30 20.74 7.92 0.11
N VAL A 31 20.36 7.44 1.29
CA VAL A 31 20.96 6.26 1.92
C VAL A 31 19.93 5.16 2.05
N ASP A 32 20.31 3.91 1.82
CA ASP A 32 19.44 2.74 2.04
C ASP A 32 20.23 1.60 2.68
N ALA A 33 19.57 0.84 3.56
CA ALA A 33 20.16 -0.31 4.23
C ALA A 33 20.39 -1.49 3.28
N ASN A 34 19.55 -1.62 2.26
CA ASN A 34 19.58 -2.70 1.29
C ASN A 34 20.73 -2.51 0.28
N GLY A 35 21.14 -3.60 -0.36
CA GLY A 35 22.08 -3.60 -1.49
C GLY A 35 21.43 -3.22 -2.83
N ARG A 36 20.15 -2.84 -2.82
CA ARG A 36 19.36 -2.42 -3.99
C ARG A 36 18.43 -1.26 -3.65
N THR A 37 18.02 -0.52 -4.67
CA THR A 37 16.88 0.41 -4.61
C THR A 37 15.54 -0.34 -4.65
N GLY A 38 14.44 0.40 -4.51
CA GLY A 38 13.08 -0.10 -4.77
C GLY A 38 12.25 -0.33 -3.52
N GLY A 39 12.87 -0.76 -2.42
CA GLY A 39 12.17 -1.12 -1.18
C GLY A 39 11.11 -2.19 -1.46
N ARG A 40 9.84 -1.88 -1.16
CA ARG A 40 8.66 -2.73 -1.43
C ARG A 40 8.18 -2.72 -2.88
N GLY A 41 8.80 -1.90 -3.75
CA GLY A 41 8.79 -2.14 -5.19
C GLY A 41 9.94 -3.10 -5.52
N TYR A 42 9.62 -4.28 -6.05
CA TYR A 42 10.64 -5.28 -6.33
C TYR A 42 10.31 -6.10 -7.55
N THR A 43 11.08 -5.86 -8.61
CA THR A 43 10.97 -6.50 -9.92
C THR A 43 12.17 -7.40 -10.11
N ARG A 44 11.95 -8.67 -10.46
CA ARG A 44 13.04 -9.60 -10.80
C ARG A 44 12.54 -10.72 -11.70
N GLY A 45 13.48 -11.47 -12.28
CA GLY A 45 13.16 -12.68 -13.02
C GLY A 45 12.58 -13.76 -12.09
N PHE A 46 11.54 -14.45 -12.55
CA PHE A 46 11.02 -15.66 -11.91
C PHE A 46 12.11 -16.74 -11.82
N GLY A 47 12.37 -17.30 -10.64
CA GLY A 47 13.48 -18.22 -10.40
C GLY A 47 14.86 -17.60 -10.69
N GLY A 48 14.97 -16.27 -10.72
CA GLY A 48 16.18 -15.53 -11.02
C GLY A 48 16.53 -15.37 -12.51
N GLN A 49 15.90 -16.13 -13.43
CA GLN A 49 16.23 -16.14 -14.87
C GLN A 49 15.01 -16.14 -15.80
N GLY A 50 13.80 -16.27 -15.26
CA GLY A 50 12.55 -16.30 -16.01
C GLY A 50 11.99 -14.91 -16.33
N PRO A 51 10.71 -14.81 -16.72
CA PRO A 51 10.09 -13.52 -17.03
C PRO A 51 10.21 -12.54 -15.86
N LEU A 52 10.38 -11.25 -16.18
CA LEU A 52 10.35 -10.19 -15.19
C LEU A 52 8.95 -10.08 -14.60
N LEU A 53 8.88 -10.22 -13.28
CA LEU A 53 7.64 -10.15 -12.53
C LEU A 53 7.82 -9.23 -11.32
N GLU A 54 6.70 -8.70 -10.87
CA GLU A 54 6.65 -7.85 -9.69
C GLU A 54 6.37 -8.70 -8.45
N PHE A 55 7.34 -8.78 -7.55
CA PHE A 55 7.24 -9.48 -6.26
C PHE A 55 6.76 -8.55 -5.14
N GLY A 56 6.79 -7.24 -5.38
CA GLY A 56 6.22 -6.20 -4.52
C GLY A 56 4.91 -5.62 -5.08
N GLY A 57 4.73 -4.31 -4.96
CA GLY A 57 3.59 -3.60 -5.56
C GLY A 57 3.63 -3.63 -7.10
N SER A 58 2.49 -3.93 -7.75
CA SER A 58 2.47 -4.27 -9.20
C SER A 58 1.45 -3.54 -10.04
N TRP A 59 0.30 -3.16 -9.46
CA TRP A 59 -0.83 -2.70 -10.25
C TRP A 59 -0.99 -1.20 -10.22
N ILE A 60 -1.24 -0.65 -11.41
CA ILE A 60 -1.59 0.74 -11.62
C ILE A 60 -3.04 0.80 -12.07
N THR A 61 -3.84 1.58 -11.36
CA THR A 61 -5.26 1.82 -11.67
C THR A 61 -5.43 3.18 -12.36
N PRO A 62 -6.59 3.44 -12.99
CA PRO A 62 -6.87 4.72 -13.66
C PRO A 62 -6.75 5.94 -12.74
N TRP A 63 -6.99 5.81 -11.43
CA TRP A 63 -6.91 6.92 -10.47
C TRP A 63 -5.50 7.18 -9.92
N HIS A 64 -4.51 6.33 -10.22
CA HIS A 64 -3.12 6.56 -9.82
C HIS A 64 -2.40 7.61 -10.68
N GLY A 65 -2.99 8.80 -10.84
CA GLY A 65 -2.50 9.84 -11.75
C GLY A 65 -1.05 10.28 -11.51
N ARG A 66 -0.61 10.35 -10.23
CA ARG A 66 0.80 10.67 -9.91
C ARG A 66 1.77 9.59 -10.39
N MET A 67 1.39 8.32 -10.25
CA MET A 67 2.19 7.19 -10.70
C MET A 67 2.24 7.11 -12.22
N GLN A 68 1.10 7.28 -12.90
CA GLN A 68 1.05 7.32 -14.37
C GLN A 68 1.89 8.48 -14.94
N ALA A 69 1.85 9.65 -14.29
CA ALA A 69 2.68 10.79 -14.67
C ALA A 69 4.18 10.50 -14.48
N ALA A 70 4.57 9.83 -13.39
CA ALA A 70 5.94 9.41 -13.17
C ALA A 70 6.39 8.39 -14.24
N CYS A 71 5.56 7.38 -14.53
CA CYS A 71 5.84 6.39 -15.57
C CYS A 71 6.10 7.07 -16.93
N ARG A 72 5.24 8.01 -17.32
CA ARG A 72 5.41 8.78 -18.57
C ARG A 72 6.70 9.59 -18.60
N ARG A 73 7.05 10.28 -17.52
CA ARG A 73 8.28 11.10 -17.43
C ARG A 73 9.55 10.25 -17.54
N HIS A 74 9.52 9.04 -17.02
CA HIS A 74 10.70 8.15 -16.98
C HIS A 74 10.66 7.03 -18.02
N GLY A 75 9.78 7.11 -19.02
CA GLY A 75 9.69 6.14 -20.11
C GLY A 75 9.40 4.71 -19.62
N ILE A 76 8.48 4.57 -18.67
CA ILE A 76 7.98 3.28 -18.19
C ILE A 76 6.62 3.04 -18.82
N ASP A 77 6.48 1.90 -19.49
CA ASP A 77 5.24 1.53 -20.14
C ASP A 77 4.26 0.94 -19.13
N LEU A 78 2.99 1.30 -19.30
CA LEU A 78 1.88 0.67 -18.59
C LEU A 78 1.32 -0.43 -19.49
N ILE A 79 1.55 -1.67 -19.09
CA ILE A 79 1.13 -2.86 -19.84
C ILE A 79 -0.23 -3.31 -19.32
N PRO A 80 -1.26 -3.43 -20.18
CA PRO A 80 -2.56 -3.90 -19.74
C PRO A 80 -2.49 -5.37 -19.29
N THR A 81 -3.19 -5.69 -18.21
CA THR A 81 -3.48 -7.09 -17.84
C THR A 81 -4.60 -7.63 -18.72
N ALA A 82 -4.67 -8.96 -18.87
CA ALA A 82 -5.84 -9.59 -19.49
C ALA A 82 -7.15 -9.14 -18.82
N PRO A 83 -8.26 -9.02 -19.57
CA PRO A 83 -9.58 -8.95 -18.95
C PRO A 83 -9.88 -10.27 -18.24
N VAL A 84 -10.77 -10.22 -17.24
CA VAL A 84 -11.31 -11.44 -16.63
C VAL A 84 -12.29 -12.08 -17.61
N THR A 85 -11.99 -13.31 -18.03
CA THR A 85 -12.78 -14.07 -19.01
C THR A 85 -13.25 -15.42 -18.45
N ASP A 86 -12.67 -15.86 -17.33
CA ASP A 86 -13.01 -17.10 -16.67
C ASP A 86 -13.01 -16.88 -15.15
N ARG A 87 -14.12 -17.15 -14.47
CA ARG A 87 -14.36 -16.67 -13.10
C ARG A 87 -14.82 -17.80 -12.19
N PHE A 88 -14.11 -17.96 -11.07
CA PHE A 88 -14.37 -19.00 -10.08
C PHE A 88 -14.49 -18.40 -8.67
N TRP A 89 -15.45 -18.89 -7.90
CA TRP A 89 -15.65 -18.48 -6.52
C TRP A 89 -15.66 -19.68 -5.58
N HIS A 90 -14.88 -19.65 -4.52
CA HIS A 90 -14.92 -20.66 -3.48
C HIS A 90 -15.62 -20.11 -2.25
N ASP A 91 -16.82 -20.61 -1.94
CA ASP A 91 -17.66 -20.10 -0.84
C ASP A 91 -17.23 -20.58 0.56
N GLY A 92 -16.05 -21.18 0.65
CA GLY A 92 -15.53 -21.81 1.87
C GLY A 92 -15.80 -23.31 1.93
N THR A 93 -16.75 -23.81 1.15
CA THR A 93 -17.07 -25.24 1.04
C THR A 93 -16.98 -25.77 -0.38
N THR A 94 -17.45 -25.00 -1.36
CA THR A 94 -17.66 -25.43 -2.73
C THR A 94 -17.02 -24.43 -3.69
N LEU A 95 -16.35 -24.96 -4.72
CA LEU A 95 -15.91 -24.18 -5.87
C LEU A 95 -17.08 -24.00 -6.84
N ARG A 96 -17.31 -22.75 -7.26
CA ARG A 96 -18.48 -22.32 -8.02
C ARG A 96 -18.08 -21.57 -9.27
N HIS A 97 -18.92 -21.69 -10.30
CA HIS A 97 -18.80 -20.97 -11.57
C HIS A 97 -20.05 -20.15 -11.90
N ASP A 98 -21.12 -20.30 -11.11
CA ASP A 98 -22.43 -19.68 -11.30
C ASP A 98 -22.63 -18.43 -10.43
N GLY A 99 -21.68 -18.13 -9.53
CA GLY A 99 -21.70 -16.95 -8.69
C GLY A 99 -20.91 -17.08 -7.38
N PRO A 100 -20.86 -16.00 -6.59
CA PRO A 100 -20.03 -15.91 -5.38
C PRO A 100 -20.49 -16.81 -4.22
N VAL A 101 -21.77 -17.16 -4.18
CA VAL A 101 -22.40 -17.96 -3.13
C VAL A 101 -23.51 -18.83 -3.73
N SER A 102 -24.03 -19.78 -2.95
CA SER A 102 -25.20 -20.57 -3.33
C SER A 102 -26.45 -19.71 -3.54
N ALA A 103 -27.44 -20.23 -4.29
CA ALA A 103 -28.72 -19.56 -4.47
C ALA A 103 -29.44 -19.29 -3.13
N ALA A 104 -29.29 -20.19 -2.15
CA ALA A 104 -29.87 -20.03 -0.81
C ALA A 104 -29.23 -18.87 -0.03
N ASP A 105 -27.93 -18.61 -0.24
CA ASP A 105 -27.20 -17.54 0.46
C ASP A 105 -27.28 -16.18 -0.26
N ARG A 106 -27.83 -16.15 -1.49
CA ARG A 106 -27.74 -15.00 -2.39
C ARG A 106 -28.31 -13.71 -1.77
N THR A 107 -29.48 -13.79 -1.13
CA THR A 107 -30.10 -12.61 -0.49
C THR A 107 -29.24 -12.07 0.65
N ALA A 108 -28.63 -12.95 1.46
CA ALA A 108 -27.76 -12.53 2.54
C ALA A 108 -26.45 -11.91 2.01
N TYR A 109 -25.89 -12.48 0.94
CA TYR A 109 -24.74 -11.93 0.23
C TYR A 109 -25.03 -10.52 -0.31
N ASP A 110 -26.11 -10.34 -1.08
CA ASP A 110 -26.44 -9.05 -1.70
C ASP A 110 -26.67 -7.96 -0.64
N ARG A 111 -27.31 -8.29 0.49
CA ARG A 111 -27.47 -7.38 1.63
C ARG A 111 -26.13 -6.94 2.22
N VAL A 112 -25.18 -7.87 2.40
CA VAL A 112 -23.85 -7.53 2.96
C VAL A 112 -23.06 -6.68 1.97
N ILE A 113 -23.09 -7.00 0.68
CA ILE A 113 -22.41 -6.16 -0.33
C ILE A 113 -23.01 -4.75 -0.36
N ALA A 114 -24.34 -4.62 -0.28
CA ALA A 114 -24.98 -3.30 -0.19
C ALA A 114 -24.54 -2.51 1.06
N GLN A 115 -24.38 -3.19 2.21
CA GLN A 115 -23.85 -2.57 3.43
C GLN A 115 -22.41 -2.08 3.25
N VAL A 116 -21.53 -2.91 2.68
CA VAL A 116 -20.14 -2.52 2.36
C VAL A 116 -20.10 -1.31 1.44
N VAL A 117 -20.94 -1.29 0.40
CA VAL A 117 -21.05 -0.16 -0.54
C VAL A 117 -21.49 1.12 0.18
N ASP A 118 -22.44 1.03 1.11
CA ASP A 118 -22.91 2.19 1.88
C ASP A 118 -21.80 2.73 2.80
N ASP A 119 -21.18 1.86 3.58
CA ASP A 119 -20.11 2.23 4.52
C ASP A 119 -18.88 2.79 3.78
N ALA A 120 -18.51 2.20 2.63
CA ALA A 120 -17.43 2.71 1.79
C ALA A 120 -17.73 4.12 1.24
N LYS A 121 -18.97 4.39 0.82
CA LYS A 121 -19.40 5.73 0.39
C LYS A 121 -19.34 6.73 1.53
N ARG A 122 -19.81 6.37 2.72
CA ARG A 122 -19.73 7.23 3.91
C ARG A 122 -18.29 7.60 4.23
N LEU A 123 -17.38 6.61 4.21
CA LEU A 123 -15.97 6.85 4.46
C LEU A 123 -15.35 7.78 3.42
N LYS A 124 -15.69 7.58 2.13
CA LYS A 124 -15.27 8.45 1.04
C LYS A 124 -15.76 9.90 1.21
N ASP A 125 -16.98 10.08 1.72
CA ASP A 125 -17.57 11.40 1.99
C ASP A 125 -16.98 12.07 3.25
N GLY A 126 -16.05 11.40 3.94
CA GLY A 126 -15.30 11.92 5.08
C GLY A 126 -15.93 11.60 6.45
N PHE A 127 -16.90 10.68 6.50
CA PHE A 127 -17.48 10.20 7.75
C PHE A 127 -16.72 8.97 8.25
N ASP A 128 -16.33 8.97 9.52
CA ASP A 128 -15.64 7.86 10.19
C ASP A 128 -16.58 6.86 10.89
N HIS A 129 -17.90 7.02 10.69
CA HIS A 129 -18.96 6.24 11.32
C HIS A 129 -20.05 5.85 10.32
N ASP A 130 -20.76 4.76 10.61
CA ASP A 130 -21.89 4.25 9.81
C ASP A 130 -23.16 5.11 9.98
N ARG A 131 -24.27 4.70 9.37
CA ARG A 131 -25.56 5.44 9.47
C ARG A 131 -26.17 5.43 10.86
N ALA A 132 -25.82 4.45 11.70
CA ALA A 132 -26.26 4.37 13.09
C ALA A 132 -25.38 5.22 14.02
N GLY A 133 -24.29 5.79 13.52
CA GLY A 133 -23.34 6.57 14.32
C GLY A 133 -22.21 5.73 14.92
N GLU A 134 -22.12 4.45 14.57
CA GLU A 134 -21.09 3.56 15.09
C GLU A 134 -19.78 3.73 14.32
N PRO A 135 -18.62 3.74 15.00
CA PRO A 135 -17.34 3.96 14.35
C PRO A 135 -17.01 2.82 13.37
N LEU A 136 -16.42 3.19 12.23
CA LEU A 136 -15.96 2.27 11.18
C LEU A 136 -14.44 2.04 11.23
N LEU A 137 -13.66 3.07 11.56
CA LEU A 137 -12.20 3.01 11.51
C LEU A 137 -11.55 2.31 12.71
N SER A 138 -12.22 2.28 13.86
CA SER A 138 -11.78 1.52 15.04
C SER A 138 -12.34 0.10 15.10
N LEU A 139 -13.12 -0.30 14.08
CA LEU A 139 -13.70 -1.63 14.01
C LEU A 139 -12.73 -2.59 13.34
N THR A 140 -12.58 -3.79 13.89
CA THR A 140 -11.84 -4.87 13.22
C THR A 140 -12.70 -5.52 12.15
N MET A 141 -12.09 -6.13 11.13
CA MET A 141 -12.85 -6.88 10.12
C MET A 141 -13.65 -8.04 10.72
N ALA A 142 -13.12 -8.70 11.75
CA ALA A 142 -13.82 -9.72 12.50
C ALA A 142 -15.03 -9.16 13.25
N ASP A 143 -14.93 -7.98 13.84
CA ASP A 143 -16.06 -7.29 14.47
C ASP A 143 -17.09 -6.82 13.46
N TYR A 144 -16.67 -6.35 12.29
CA TYR A 144 -17.59 -6.01 11.20
C TYR A 144 -18.40 -7.23 10.75
N PHE A 145 -17.75 -8.39 10.61
CA PHE A 145 -18.45 -9.63 10.32
C PHE A 145 -19.47 -10.03 11.38
N ARG A 146 -19.15 -9.85 12.67
CA ARG A 146 -20.08 -10.08 13.78
C ARG A 146 -21.24 -9.10 13.74
N ARG A 147 -20.95 -7.80 13.65
CA ARG A 147 -21.92 -6.69 13.66
C ARG A 147 -22.99 -6.86 12.57
N HIS A 148 -22.59 -7.23 11.37
CA HIS A 148 -23.51 -7.37 10.23
C HIS A 148 -23.98 -8.80 9.99
N ASN A 149 -23.72 -9.74 10.92
CA ASN A 149 -24.08 -11.15 10.82
C ASN A 149 -23.68 -11.76 9.47
N VAL A 150 -22.44 -11.50 9.04
CA VAL A 150 -21.97 -11.89 7.70
C VAL A 150 -21.86 -13.42 7.63
N PRO A 151 -22.55 -14.10 6.69
CA PRO A 151 -22.46 -15.55 6.53
C PRO A 151 -21.06 -16.01 6.14
N ALA A 152 -20.69 -17.25 6.48
CA ALA A 152 -19.37 -17.81 6.17
C ALA A 152 -19.03 -17.76 4.68
N SER A 153 -20.01 -18.03 3.81
CA SER A 153 -19.87 -17.96 2.35
C SER A 153 -19.54 -16.56 1.86
N THR A 154 -20.20 -15.54 2.40
CA THR A 154 -19.87 -14.13 2.11
C THR A 154 -18.53 -13.72 2.71
N ARG A 155 -18.18 -14.18 3.92
CA ARG A 155 -16.86 -13.91 4.52
C ARG A 155 -15.75 -14.42 3.62
N ALA A 156 -15.88 -15.63 3.06
CA ALA A 156 -14.90 -16.19 2.13
C ALA A 156 -14.65 -15.24 0.94
N GLN A 157 -15.71 -14.66 0.37
CA GLN A 157 -15.57 -13.72 -0.76
C GLN A 157 -14.95 -12.38 -0.33
N LEU A 158 -15.35 -11.82 0.81
CA LEU A 158 -14.76 -10.59 1.32
C LEU A 158 -13.27 -10.77 1.66
N MET A 159 -12.91 -11.95 2.18
CA MET A 159 -11.52 -12.27 2.51
C MET A 159 -10.62 -12.34 1.27
N ALA A 160 -11.14 -12.68 0.09
CA ALA A 160 -10.35 -12.66 -1.14
C ALA A 160 -9.77 -11.27 -1.42
N TRP A 161 -10.60 -10.22 -1.40
CA TRP A 161 -10.11 -8.85 -1.56
C TRP A 161 -9.38 -8.34 -0.32
N TRP A 162 -9.72 -8.84 0.86
CA TRP A 162 -8.99 -8.55 2.09
C TRP A 162 -7.51 -8.91 1.97
N THR A 163 -7.16 -10.05 1.35
CA THR A 163 -5.74 -10.44 1.15
C THR A 163 -4.92 -9.46 0.31
N ILE A 164 -5.56 -8.49 -0.35
CA ILE A 164 -4.93 -7.42 -1.15
C ILE A 164 -5.08 -6.05 -0.50
N SER A 165 -6.21 -5.76 0.13
CA SER A 165 -6.49 -4.47 0.78
C SER A 165 -6.04 -4.48 2.25
N GLY A 166 -6.78 -5.18 3.11
CA GLY A 166 -6.57 -5.26 4.55
C GLY A 166 -5.31 -6.04 4.94
N SER A 167 -5.12 -7.23 4.38
CA SER A 167 -3.81 -7.90 4.27
C SER A 167 -3.08 -8.17 5.58
N GLY A 168 -3.85 -8.34 6.64
CA GLY A 168 -3.39 -8.77 7.96
C GLY A 168 -4.50 -9.51 8.69
N ASP A 169 -4.28 -9.79 9.96
CA ASP A 169 -5.25 -10.50 10.80
C ASP A 169 -6.58 -9.71 10.88
N PRO A 170 -7.71 -10.28 10.42
CA PRO A 170 -9.01 -9.62 10.50
C PRO A 170 -9.44 -9.29 11.94
N ALA A 171 -8.84 -9.91 12.97
CA ALA A 171 -9.10 -9.61 14.37
C ALA A 171 -8.35 -8.38 14.91
N THR A 172 -7.36 -7.85 14.20
CA THR A 172 -6.57 -6.68 14.66
C THR A 172 -6.60 -5.50 13.70
N VAL A 173 -6.74 -5.76 12.39
CA VAL A 173 -6.72 -4.73 11.36
C VAL A 173 -8.09 -4.07 11.20
N SER A 174 -8.06 -2.76 11.01
CA SER A 174 -9.24 -1.93 10.77
C SER A 174 -10.01 -2.36 9.52
N THR A 175 -11.33 -2.48 9.63
CA THR A 175 -12.24 -2.63 8.48
C THR A 175 -12.12 -1.47 7.49
N GLY A 176 -11.62 -0.31 7.96
CA GLY A 176 -11.32 0.84 7.13
C GLY A 176 -10.47 0.51 5.89
N GLU A 177 -9.58 -0.48 5.96
CA GLU A 177 -8.78 -0.88 4.79
C GLU A 177 -9.62 -1.46 3.66
N LEU A 178 -10.61 -2.30 3.99
CA LEU A 178 -11.57 -2.81 3.01
C LEU A 178 -12.42 -1.65 2.47
N LEU A 179 -13.04 -0.88 3.36
CA LEU A 179 -14.02 0.15 2.99
C LEU A 179 -13.39 1.29 2.18
N ALA A 180 -12.20 1.76 2.57
CA ALA A 180 -11.48 2.79 1.85
C ALA A 180 -11.11 2.31 0.43
N SER A 181 -10.67 1.06 0.29
CA SER A 181 -10.40 0.47 -1.02
C SER A 181 -11.68 0.35 -1.86
N CYS A 182 -12.81 0.01 -1.25
CA CYS A 182 -14.10 -0.04 -1.91
C CYS A 182 -14.69 1.36 -2.21
N GLY A 183 -14.13 2.46 -1.71
CA GLY A 183 -14.59 3.81 -2.03
C GLY A 183 -14.40 4.21 -3.51
N TYR A 184 -13.68 3.41 -4.30
CA TYR A 184 -13.48 3.59 -5.73
C TYR A 184 -14.49 2.80 -6.58
N ILE A 185 -14.52 3.08 -7.88
CA ILE A 185 -15.42 2.47 -8.87
C ILE A 185 -16.88 2.39 -8.38
N ASP A 186 -17.38 1.19 -8.13
CA ASP A 186 -18.79 0.89 -7.89
C ASP A 186 -19.12 0.65 -6.42
N GLY A 187 -18.14 0.74 -5.52
CA GLY A 187 -18.33 0.47 -4.10
C GLY A 187 -18.00 -0.97 -3.68
N THR A 188 -17.67 -1.87 -4.61
CA THR A 188 -17.64 -3.31 -4.33
C THR A 188 -16.23 -3.91 -4.37
N PRO A 189 -15.97 -4.98 -3.58
CA PRO A 189 -14.74 -5.76 -3.70
C PRO A 189 -14.54 -6.36 -5.10
N GLU A 190 -15.61 -6.79 -5.78
CA GLU A 190 -15.54 -7.36 -7.13
C GLU A 190 -15.08 -6.31 -8.16
N GLY A 191 -15.66 -5.12 -8.13
CA GLY A 191 -15.23 -4.00 -8.97
C GLY A 191 -13.77 -3.64 -8.74
N MET A 192 -13.30 -3.70 -7.50
CA MET A 192 -11.90 -3.45 -7.15
C MET A 192 -10.94 -4.52 -7.69
N MET A 193 -11.31 -5.80 -7.65
CA MET A 193 -10.49 -6.88 -8.24
C MET A 193 -10.30 -6.71 -9.74
N GLN A 194 -11.32 -6.19 -10.44
CA GLN A 194 -11.27 -5.93 -11.88
C GLN A 194 -10.58 -4.60 -12.24
N ALA A 195 -10.35 -3.72 -11.27
CA ALA A 195 -9.70 -2.43 -11.47
C ALA A 195 -8.18 -2.51 -11.70
N LEU A 196 -7.57 -3.67 -11.43
CA LEU A 196 -6.13 -3.94 -11.49
C LEU A 196 -5.62 -4.08 -12.93
N THR A 197 -5.85 -3.04 -13.73
CA THR A 197 -5.82 -3.10 -15.21
C THR A 197 -4.45 -3.00 -15.84
N HIS A 198 -3.43 -2.48 -15.15
CA HIS A 198 -2.11 -2.29 -15.73
C HIS A 198 -0.99 -2.72 -14.77
N THR A 199 0.09 -3.24 -15.34
CA THR A 199 1.38 -3.44 -14.68
C THR A 199 2.47 -2.58 -15.35
N LEU A 200 3.66 -2.52 -14.76
CA LEU A 200 4.77 -1.70 -15.27
C LEU A 200 5.76 -2.55 -16.08
N SER A 201 6.27 -2.00 -17.18
CA SER A 201 7.39 -2.59 -17.93
C SER A 201 8.46 -1.52 -18.16
N PRO A 202 9.76 -1.81 -17.90
CA PRO A 202 10.32 -3.09 -17.44
C PRO A 202 10.10 -3.39 -15.94
N GLY A 203 9.44 -2.49 -15.20
CA GLY A 203 9.00 -2.72 -13.83
C GLY A 203 9.18 -1.52 -12.91
N VAL A 204 8.62 -1.61 -11.70
CA VAL A 204 8.65 -0.56 -10.69
C VAL A 204 10.07 -0.28 -10.19
N SER A 205 10.95 -1.28 -10.16
CA SER A 205 12.34 -1.09 -9.72
C SER A 205 13.08 -0.13 -10.67
N THR A 206 12.91 -0.34 -11.99
CA THR A 206 13.49 0.54 -13.00
C THR A 206 12.89 1.95 -12.97
N LEU A 207 11.59 2.10 -12.66
CA LEU A 207 11.00 3.42 -12.46
C LEU A 207 11.74 4.17 -11.34
N ILE A 208 11.97 3.51 -10.20
CA ILE A 208 12.61 4.09 -9.02
C ILE A 208 14.06 4.47 -9.32
N ASP A 209 14.81 3.59 -10.00
CA ASP A 209 16.19 3.89 -10.43
C ASP A 209 16.26 5.12 -11.33
N ARG A 210 15.35 5.21 -12.31
CA ARG A 210 15.29 6.35 -13.23
C ARG A 210 14.88 7.64 -12.53
N MET A 211 13.98 7.58 -11.55
CA MET A 211 13.62 8.75 -10.73
C MET A 211 14.81 9.27 -9.92
N ILE A 212 15.56 8.38 -9.26
CA ILE A 212 16.76 8.75 -8.48
C ILE A 212 17.84 9.32 -9.40
N SER A 213 18.09 8.68 -10.54
CA SER A 213 19.06 9.17 -11.52
C SER A 213 18.68 10.54 -12.07
N ALA A 214 17.40 10.75 -12.42
CA ALA A 214 16.92 12.01 -12.98
C ALA A 214 16.95 13.16 -11.97
N SER A 215 16.84 12.87 -10.66
CA SER A 215 16.96 13.90 -9.62
C SER A 215 18.39 14.38 -9.39
N GLY A 216 19.40 13.70 -9.95
CA GLY A 216 20.82 13.98 -9.69
C GLY A 216 21.23 13.74 -8.23
N ALA A 217 20.44 12.98 -7.48
CA ALA A 217 20.74 12.66 -6.09
C ALA A 217 21.94 11.71 -6.03
N LYS A 218 22.80 11.90 -5.03
CA LYS A 218 23.80 10.87 -4.70
C LYS A 218 23.08 9.71 -4.04
N LEU A 219 23.54 8.48 -4.28
CA LEU A 219 22.99 7.26 -3.70
C LEU A 219 24.08 6.47 -2.99
N GLN A 220 23.80 6.02 -1.78
CA GLN A 220 24.65 5.14 -0.99
C GLN A 220 23.83 3.99 -0.42
N LEU A 221 24.04 2.80 -0.97
CA LEU A 221 23.43 1.54 -0.52
C LEU A 221 24.29 0.88 0.58
N GLY A 222 23.75 -0.14 1.25
CA GLY A 222 24.44 -0.81 2.36
C GLY A 222 24.73 0.12 3.54
N PHE A 223 23.81 1.04 3.83
CA PHE A 223 23.88 2.03 4.91
C PHE A 223 22.75 1.79 5.93
N PRO A 224 22.86 0.73 6.75
CA PRO A 224 21.81 0.38 7.73
C PRO A 224 21.83 1.37 8.90
N VAL A 225 20.93 2.36 8.85
CA VAL A 225 20.76 3.37 9.90
C VAL A 225 20.35 2.71 11.22
N ALA A 226 20.96 3.16 12.31
CA ALA A 226 20.66 2.73 13.68
C ALA A 226 20.18 3.90 14.55
N HIS A 227 20.76 5.09 14.38
CA HIS A 227 20.40 6.28 15.16
C HIS A 227 20.14 7.48 14.25
N VAL A 228 19.10 8.24 14.57
CA VAL A 228 18.77 9.52 13.92
C VAL A 228 18.49 10.56 14.99
N THR A 229 19.44 11.46 15.22
CA THR A 229 19.29 12.54 16.21
C THR A 229 19.32 13.89 15.52
N ALA A 230 18.52 14.83 16.00
CA ALA A 230 18.53 16.21 15.52
C ALA A 230 18.74 17.20 16.67
N ASP A 231 19.52 18.25 16.40
CA ASP A 231 19.63 19.43 17.27
C ASP A 231 19.04 20.67 16.56
N SER A 232 19.39 21.88 17.02
CA SER A 232 18.89 23.12 16.40
C SER A 232 19.43 23.38 15.01
N ASP A 233 20.55 22.76 14.63
CA ASP A 233 21.37 23.15 13.50
C ASP A 233 21.46 22.02 12.46
N ARG A 234 21.49 20.76 12.89
CA ARG A 234 21.71 19.60 12.01
C ARG A 234 20.96 18.35 12.44
N VAL A 235 20.84 17.44 11.48
CA VAL A 235 20.47 16.04 11.69
C VAL A 235 21.70 15.18 11.50
N THR A 236 21.95 14.28 12.45
CA THR A 236 23.01 13.29 12.43
C THR A 236 22.41 11.90 12.31
N VAL A 237 22.89 11.13 11.34
CA VAL A 237 22.45 9.77 11.05
C VAL A 237 23.63 8.83 11.18
N THR A 238 23.51 7.84 12.06
CA THR A 238 24.58 6.89 12.37
C THR A 238 24.11 5.48 12.04
N THR A 239 24.96 4.71 11.38
CA THR A 239 24.70 3.32 11.00
C THR A 239 25.02 2.35 12.14
N ARG A 240 24.54 1.11 11.98
CA ARG A 240 24.84 -0.01 12.90
C ARG A 240 26.34 -0.31 13.04
N ASP A 241 27.15 0.02 12.04
CA ASP A 241 28.61 -0.15 12.03
C ASP A 241 29.38 1.12 12.43
N GLY A 242 28.69 2.16 12.92
CA GLY A 242 29.30 3.37 13.47
C GLY A 242 29.68 4.45 12.44
N ARG A 243 29.43 4.25 11.14
CA ARG A 243 29.56 5.34 10.15
C ARG A 243 28.50 6.41 10.43
N SER A 244 28.86 7.68 10.23
CA SER A 244 27.96 8.80 10.50
C SER A 244 27.93 9.82 9.37
N LEU A 245 26.76 10.38 9.12
CA LEU A 245 26.51 11.46 8.17
C LEU A 245 25.74 12.58 8.88
N ALA A 246 26.06 13.83 8.53
CA ALA A 246 25.34 15.00 9.02
C ALA A 246 24.80 15.84 7.85
N ALA A 247 23.57 16.32 7.98
CA ALA A 247 22.88 17.18 7.02
C ALA A 247 22.08 18.27 7.74
N LYS A 248 21.58 19.28 7.00
CA LYS A 248 20.73 20.34 7.59
C LYS A 248 19.33 19.83 7.91
N ALA A 249 18.86 18.82 7.16
CA ALA A 249 17.58 18.17 7.36
C ALA A 249 17.64 16.73 6.87
N ALA A 250 16.72 15.90 7.36
CA ALA A 250 16.52 14.54 6.88
C ALA A 250 15.06 14.27 6.53
N ILE A 251 14.84 13.42 5.53
CA ILE A 251 13.55 12.83 5.19
C ILE A 251 13.64 11.34 5.50
N VAL A 252 12.79 10.85 6.40
CA VAL A 252 12.68 9.41 6.70
C VAL A 252 11.61 8.81 5.80
N ALA A 253 12.04 8.01 4.82
CA ALA A 253 11.21 7.38 3.80
C ALA A 253 11.21 5.84 3.95
N LEU A 254 11.14 5.38 5.20
CA LEU A 254 11.20 3.97 5.57
C LEU A 254 9.80 3.38 5.84
N PRO A 255 9.64 2.04 5.75
CA PRO A 255 8.41 1.37 6.20
C PRO A 255 8.17 1.58 7.69
N ALA A 256 6.90 1.75 8.10
CA ALA A 256 6.57 2.02 9.50
C ALA A 256 7.05 0.91 10.46
N ASN A 257 7.04 -0.36 10.03
CA ASN A 257 7.50 -1.49 10.85
C ASN A 257 9.01 -1.50 11.11
N VAL A 258 9.78 -0.77 10.31
CA VAL A 258 11.24 -0.66 10.44
C VAL A 258 11.62 0.51 11.37
N LEU A 259 10.72 1.47 11.58
CA LEU A 259 11.02 2.67 12.38
C LEU A 259 11.38 2.31 13.82
N ARG A 260 10.79 1.26 14.40
CA ARG A 260 11.12 0.77 15.75
C ARG A 260 12.57 0.28 15.91
N ASP A 261 13.26 -0.03 14.82
CA ASP A 261 14.67 -0.47 14.85
C ASP A 261 15.65 0.71 14.77
N ILE A 262 15.13 1.94 14.71
CA ILE A 262 15.91 3.17 14.68
C ILE A 262 15.66 3.92 15.97
N ASP A 263 16.74 4.23 16.68
CA ASP A 263 16.70 5.11 17.82
C ASP A 263 16.69 6.57 17.35
N PHE A 264 15.57 7.24 17.59
CA PHE A 264 15.39 8.66 17.26
C PHE A 264 15.80 9.60 18.40
N GLY A 265 16.21 9.09 19.56
CA GLY A 265 16.44 9.87 20.77
C GLY A 265 15.24 10.75 21.12
N ALA A 266 15.48 12.03 21.42
CA ALA A 266 14.44 13.01 21.72
C ALA A 266 13.87 13.71 20.45
N THR A 267 14.10 13.16 19.25
CA THR A 267 13.74 13.83 17.98
C THR A 267 12.26 13.70 17.65
N LEU A 268 11.61 12.60 18.03
CA LEU A 268 10.19 12.35 17.77
C LEU A 268 9.32 12.88 18.91
N THR A 269 8.09 13.32 18.58
CA THR A 269 7.07 13.55 19.62
C THR A 269 6.65 12.20 20.25
N PRO A 270 6.05 12.20 21.45
CA PRO A 270 5.54 10.96 22.05
C PRO A 270 4.58 10.18 21.16
N SER A 271 3.68 10.86 20.42
CA SER A 271 2.76 10.20 19.49
C SER A 271 3.47 9.60 18.26
N GLN A 272 4.50 10.27 17.75
CA GLN A 272 5.34 9.74 16.67
C GLN A 272 6.15 8.52 17.10
N GLN A 273 6.71 8.56 18.31
CA GLN A 273 7.43 7.43 18.88
C GLN A 273 6.50 6.23 19.06
N GLN A 274 5.29 6.45 19.61
CA GLN A 274 4.28 5.39 19.73
C GLN A 274 3.92 4.77 18.38
N ALA A 275 3.73 5.60 17.34
CA ALA A 275 3.45 5.12 15.98
C ALA A 275 4.62 4.33 15.39
N ALA A 276 5.86 4.78 15.59
CA ALA A 276 7.07 4.09 15.15
C ALA A 276 7.23 2.72 15.85
N ASP A 277 7.01 2.67 17.16
CA ASP A 277 7.09 1.45 17.96
C ASP A 277 5.99 0.45 17.55
N ARG A 278 4.77 0.92 17.30
CA ARG A 278 3.61 0.08 16.98
C ARG A 278 3.64 -0.49 15.56
N GLY A 279 4.03 0.30 14.56
CA GLY A 279 3.95 -0.11 13.16
C GLY A 279 2.55 -0.52 12.68
N HIS A 280 2.47 -1.18 11.52
CA HIS A 280 1.28 -1.68 10.86
C HIS A 280 1.22 -3.23 10.83
N ASP A 281 0.02 -3.77 10.66
CA ASP A 281 -0.29 -5.22 10.80
C ASP A 281 -0.30 -5.98 9.46
N GLY A 282 0.32 -5.41 8.44
CA GLY A 282 0.33 -6.00 7.09
C GLY A 282 1.20 -7.26 7.02
N ARG A 283 0.56 -8.40 6.79
CA ARG A 283 1.09 -9.77 6.79
C ARG A 283 0.46 -10.61 5.67
N ALA A 284 0.41 -10.06 4.46
CA ALA A 284 -0.04 -10.83 3.30
C ALA A 284 1.10 -11.68 2.72
N ILE A 285 0.73 -12.71 1.98
CA ILE A 285 1.64 -13.46 1.12
C ILE A 285 1.29 -13.14 -0.31
N LYS A 286 2.30 -12.84 -1.12
CA LYS A 286 2.19 -12.70 -2.56
C LYS A 286 3.17 -13.63 -3.23
N LEU A 287 2.68 -14.44 -4.17
CA LEU A 287 3.52 -15.37 -4.90
C LEU A 287 3.15 -15.43 -6.39
N TRP A 288 4.13 -15.82 -7.20
CA TRP A 288 3.94 -16.17 -8.60
C TRP A 288 4.01 -17.68 -8.75
N LEU A 289 3.07 -18.24 -9.49
CA LEU A 289 2.96 -19.65 -9.81
C LEU A 289 3.12 -19.81 -11.32
N ARG A 290 3.96 -20.75 -11.74
CA ARG A 290 3.95 -21.26 -13.10
C ARG A 290 3.12 -22.53 -13.12
N VAL A 291 2.02 -22.54 -13.87
CA VAL A 291 1.04 -23.62 -13.86
C VAL A 291 0.66 -24.07 -15.27
N LYS A 292 0.18 -25.31 -15.42
CA LYS A 292 -0.54 -25.78 -16.63
C LYS A 292 -2.04 -25.87 -16.34
N GLY A 293 -2.85 -25.97 -17.40
CA GLY A 293 -4.30 -26.18 -17.27
C GLY A 293 -5.11 -24.93 -16.92
N VAL A 294 -4.49 -23.74 -16.94
CA VAL A 294 -5.16 -22.46 -16.63
C VAL A 294 -5.17 -21.57 -17.85
N ARG A 295 -6.32 -20.93 -18.14
CA ARG A 295 -6.46 -20.00 -19.26
C ARG A 295 -6.08 -18.57 -18.84
N GLN A 296 -5.55 -17.78 -19.76
CA GLN A 296 -5.37 -16.35 -19.54
C GLN A 296 -6.72 -15.70 -19.22
N GLY A 297 -6.73 -14.77 -18.25
CA GLY A 297 -7.96 -14.11 -17.78
C GLY A 297 -8.74 -14.91 -16.74
N THR A 298 -8.19 -16.04 -16.26
CA THR A 298 -8.77 -16.79 -15.14
C THR A 298 -8.58 -16.04 -13.83
N LEU A 299 -9.69 -15.74 -13.14
CA LEU A 299 -9.75 -15.17 -11.79
C LEU A 299 -10.49 -16.12 -10.84
N ALA A 300 -9.77 -16.67 -9.87
CA ALA A 300 -10.33 -17.53 -8.83
C ALA A 300 -10.18 -16.89 -7.45
N THR A 301 -11.25 -16.83 -6.68
CA THR A 301 -11.28 -16.12 -5.40
C THR A 301 -12.07 -16.85 -4.34
N GLY A 302 -11.85 -16.49 -3.09
CA GLY A 302 -12.62 -16.97 -1.95
C GLY A 302 -11.83 -17.98 -1.13
N GLY A 303 -12.53 -18.83 -0.39
CA GLY A 303 -11.90 -19.73 0.59
C GLY A 303 -11.52 -19.03 1.89
N LEU A 304 -11.09 -19.82 2.87
CA LEU A 304 -10.88 -19.38 4.25
C LEU A 304 -9.44 -19.49 4.75
N SER A 305 -8.53 -20.04 3.94
CA SER A 305 -7.11 -20.19 4.29
C SER A 305 -6.28 -20.46 3.03
N GLY A 306 -4.96 -20.25 3.13
CA GLY A 306 -4.05 -20.40 1.99
C GLY A 306 -4.21 -19.27 0.99
N LEU A 307 -4.23 -19.62 -0.30
CA LEU A 307 -4.51 -18.68 -1.39
C LEU A 307 -6.01 -18.39 -1.45
N GLN A 308 -6.36 -17.11 -1.46
CA GLN A 308 -7.76 -16.64 -1.50
C GLN A 308 -8.05 -15.76 -2.71
N TRP A 309 -7.02 -15.42 -3.48
CA TRP A 309 -7.14 -14.67 -4.72
C TRP A 309 -6.05 -15.14 -5.69
N LEU A 310 -6.44 -15.55 -6.90
CA LEU A 310 -5.56 -15.98 -7.97
C LEU A 310 -5.97 -15.35 -9.28
N PHE A 311 -5.00 -14.83 -10.02
CA PHE A 311 -5.25 -14.25 -11.34
C PHE A 311 -4.18 -14.64 -12.34
N ALA A 312 -4.61 -14.97 -13.57
CA ALA A 312 -3.75 -15.28 -14.72
C ALA A 312 -3.68 -14.08 -15.70
N PRO A 313 -2.90 -13.02 -15.40
CA PRO A 313 -2.95 -11.76 -16.14
C PRO A 313 -2.26 -11.80 -17.51
N TYR A 314 -1.34 -12.73 -17.74
CA TYR A 314 -0.43 -12.71 -18.89
C TYR A 314 -0.70 -13.86 -19.87
N PRO A 315 -0.27 -13.72 -21.14
CA PRO A 315 -0.33 -14.82 -22.10
C PRO A 315 0.46 -16.05 -21.62
N ALA A 316 0.10 -17.21 -22.14
CA ALA A 316 0.82 -18.45 -21.89
C ALA A 316 2.28 -18.39 -22.39
N LEU A 317 3.17 -19.05 -21.66
CA LEU A 317 4.57 -19.30 -21.99
C LEU A 317 4.71 -20.79 -22.33
N GLY A 318 4.57 -21.13 -23.61
CA GLY A 318 4.47 -22.52 -24.06
C GLY A 318 3.18 -23.16 -23.57
N ASP A 319 3.29 -24.27 -22.83
CA ASP A 319 2.17 -24.99 -22.22
C ASP A 319 1.87 -24.53 -20.79
N THR A 320 2.59 -23.53 -20.27
CA THR A 320 2.42 -22.97 -18.93
C THR A 320 1.91 -21.53 -18.95
N ILE A 321 1.39 -21.05 -17.82
CA ILE A 321 1.01 -19.64 -17.62
C ILE A 321 1.48 -19.15 -16.25
N MET A 322 1.76 -17.85 -16.15
CA MET A 322 2.07 -17.20 -14.88
C MET A 322 0.76 -16.75 -14.19
N VAL A 323 0.55 -17.24 -12.97
CA VAL A 323 -0.55 -16.88 -12.09
C VAL A 323 -0.01 -16.18 -10.87
N VAL A 324 -0.55 -15.03 -10.52
CA VAL A 324 -0.25 -14.36 -9.24
C VAL A 324 -1.29 -14.78 -8.21
N GLY A 325 -0.83 -15.02 -6.99
CA GLY A 325 -1.68 -15.43 -5.87
C GLY A 325 -1.46 -14.59 -4.62
N PHE A 326 -2.54 -14.37 -3.87
CA PHE A 326 -2.51 -13.80 -2.52
C PHE A 326 -3.14 -14.70 -1.47
N GLY A 327 -2.54 -14.64 -0.28
CA GLY A 327 -3.03 -15.24 0.96
C GLY A 327 -2.60 -14.39 2.15
N LEU A 328 -2.86 -14.87 3.36
CA LEU A 328 -2.35 -14.28 4.60
C LEU A 328 -1.25 -15.16 5.20
N ASP A 329 -0.27 -14.53 5.82
CA ASP A 329 0.72 -15.17 6.69
C ASP A 329 0.10 -15.31 8.09
N ASP A 330 -0.81 -16.27 8.21
CA ASP A 330 -1.62 -16.53 9.41
C ASP A 330 -1.23 -17.84 10.13
N GLY A 331 -0.15 -18.48 9.68
CA GLY A 331 0.33 -19.77 10.19
C GLY A 331 -0.50 -20.99 9.77
N SER A 332 -1.58 -20.83 9.00
CA SER A 332 -2.42 -21.94 8.53
C SER A 332 -1.80 -22.73 7.37
N TRP A 333 -0.79 -22.18 6.71
CA TRP A 333 -0.06 -22.76 5.59
C TRP A 333 1.35 -22.17 5.49
N ASP A 334 2.24 -22.83 4.77
CA ASP A 334 3.63 -22.38 4.60
C ASP A 334 3.98 -22.21 3.11
N PRO A 335 4.20 -20.97 2.62
CA PRO A 335 4.57 -20.69 1.23
C PRO A 335 5.98 -21.21 0.82
N HIS A 336 6.82 -21.64 1.76
CA HIS A 336 8.07 -22.35 1.46
C HIS A 336 7.83 -23.82 1.09
N ARG A 337 6.69 -24.41 1.49
CA ARG A 337 6.40 -25.83 1.27
C ARG A 337 5.58 -26.04 0.01
N ARG A 338 6.15 -26.74 -0.98
CA ARG A 338 5.46 -27.13 -2.23
C ARG A 338 4.09 -27.73 -1.98
N ARG A 339 3.97 -28.63 -0.99
CA ARG A 339 2.72 -29.31 -0.65
C ARG A 339 1.62 -28.32 -0.29
N ASP A 340 1.93 -27.33 0.53
CA ASP A 340 0.95 -26.36 1.01
C ASP A 340 0.56 -25.39 -0.11
N VAL A 341 1.52 -24.94 -0.92
CA VAL A 341 1.26 -24.12 -2.13
C VAL A 341 0.41 -24.87 -3.15
N ALA A 342 0.71 -26.14 -3.42
CA ALA A 342 -0.06 -26.98 -4.33
C ALA A 342 -1.48 -27.24 -3.82
N ALA A 343 -1.64 -27.50 -2.51
CA ALA A 343 -2.95 -27.66 -1.90
C ALA A 343 -3.77 -26.37 -1.94
N ALA A 344 -3.16 -25.22 -1.68
CA ALA A 344 -3.80 -23.91 -1.79
C ALA A 344 -4.24 -23.60 -3.23
N LEU A 345 -3.39 -23.89 -4.23
CA LEU A 345 -3.73 -23.76 -5.65
C LEU A 345 -4.93 -24.65 -6.02
N ALA A 346 -4.87 -25.94 -5.67
CA ALA A 346 -5.88 -26.93 -6.06
C ALA A 346 -7.27 -26.62 -5.49
N ARG A 347 -7.38 -25.89 -4.37
CA ARG A 347 -8.68 -25.46 -3.82
C ARG A 347 -9.41 -24.47 -4.71
N LEU A 348 -8.67 -23.60 -5.39
CA LEU A 348 -9.23 -22.56 -6.26
C LEU A 348 -9.21 -22.96 -7.74
N LEU A 349 -8.23 -23.76 -8.14
CA LEU A 349 -8.01 -24.23 -9.51
C LEU A 349 -7.62 -25.72 -9.50
N PRO A 350 -8.59 -26.64 -9.31
CA PRO A 350 -8.31 -28.07 -9.12
C PRO A 350 -7.71 -28.76 -10.35
N GLU A 351 -7.95 -28.21 -11.54
CA GLU A 351 -7.38 -28.72 -12.80
C GLU A 351 -5.96 -28.20 -13.07
N ALA A 352 -5.46 -27.27 -12.24
CA ALA A 352 -4.15 -26.66 -12.46
C ALA A 352 -3.02 -27.57 -11.96
N GLU A 353 -2.03 -27.79 -12.82
CA GLU A 353 -0.78 -28.46 -12.43
C GLU A 353 0.26 -27.43 -12.01
N LEU A 354 0.73 -27.47 -10.76
CA LEU A 354 1.82 -26.60 -10.29
C LEU A 354 3.17 -27.06 -10.86
N ILE A 355 3.77 -26.25 -11.74
CA ILE A 355 5.12 -26.53 -12.25
C ILE A 355 6.18 -25.93 -11.32
N GLY A 356 6.01 -24.69 -10.89
CA GLY A 356 6.91 -24.02 -9.94
C GLY A 356 6.26 -22.80 -9.33
N TRP A 357 6.85 -22.30 -8.24
CA TRP A 357 6.41 -21.06 -7.61
C TRP A 357 7.61 -20.28 -7.10
N ASP A 358 7.43 -18.98 -6.95
CA ASP A 358 8.45 -18.06 -6.49
C ASP A 358 7.78 -16.89 -5.78
N TRP A 359 8.43 -16.35 -4.76
CA TRP A 359 7.88 -15.29 -3.94
C TRP A 359 8.96 -14.54 -3.16
N HIS A 360 8.56 -13.48 -2.46
CA HIS A 360 9.43 -12.73 -1.56
C HIS A 360 8.78 -12.66 -0.20
N ASP A 361 9.51 -13.07 0.83
CA ASP A 361 9.03 -13.01 2.20
C ASP A 361 9.16 -11.59 2.75
N TRP A 362 8.12 -10.78 2.49
CA TRP A 362 8.05 -9.41 3.00
C TRP A 362 7.91 -9.35 4.52
N CYS A 363 7.36 -10.39 5.16
CA CYS A 363 7.18 -10.44 6.61
C CYS A 363 8.53 -10.63 7.32
N ALA A 364 9.38 -11.52 6.81
CA ALA A 364 10.72 -11.77 7.35
C ALA A 364 11.80 -10.80 6.82
N ASP A 365 11.53 -10.04 5.74
CA ASP A 365 12.47 -9.05 5.21
C ASP A 365 12.81 -8.00 6.29
N PRO A 366 14.08 -7.89 6.74
CA PRO A 366 14.46 -7.00 7.85
C PRO A 366 14.31 -5.51 7.51
N PHE A 367 14.17 -5.16 6.23
CA PHE A 367 14.02 -3.79 5.74
C PHE A 367 12.59 -3.48 5.28
N ALA A 368 11.65 -4.41 5.45
CA ALA A 368 10.21 -4.17 5.23
C ALA A 368 9.36 -4.57 6.44
N ARG A 369 9.59 -5.76 7.02
CA ARG A 369 8.91 -6.32 8.20
C ARG A 369 7.40 -6.36 8.07
N GLY A 370 6.91 -6.67 6.87
CA GLY A 370 5.51 -6.68 6.49
C GLY A 370 5.32 -6.29 5.02
N THR A 371 4.15 -6.60 4.50
CA THR A 371 3.79 -6.29 3.11
C THR A 371 3.43 -4.80 2.94
N TRP A 372 2.23 -4.49 2.45
CA TRP A 372 1.71 -3.13 2.37
C TRP A 372 1.08 -2.73 3.71
N LEU A 373 0.79 -1.43 3.84
CA LEU A 373 0.32 -0.86 5.09
C LEU A 373 -1.10 -1.33 5.39
N SER A 374 -1.29 -1.80 6.62
CA SER A 374 -2.59 -2.25 7.15
C SER A 374 -2.76 -1.64 8.53
N THR A 375 -3.66 -0.67 8.64
CA THR A 375 -3.86 0.06 9.89
C THR A 375 -4.44 -0.85 10.98
N PRO A 376 -3.82 -0.91 12.16
CA PRO A 376 -4.45 -1.50 13.34
C PRO A 376 -5.76 -0.79 13.66
N ALA A 377 -6.78 -1.53 14.11
CA ALA A 377 -8.04 -0.96 14.56
C ALA A 377 -7.87 -0.18 15.89
N THR A 378 -6.90 -0.59 16.72
CA THR A 378 -6.55 0.01 18.00
C THR A 378 -5.04 0.22 18.13
N ASP A 379 -4.60 0.85 19.23
CA ASP A 379 -3.21 0.84 19.73
C ASP A 379 -2.17 1.77 19.09
N ALA A 380 -2.46 2.44 17.98
CA ALA A 380 -1.76 3.67 17.57
C ALA A 380 -2.47 4.37 16.40
N ASP A 381 -2.49 5.70 16.42
CA ASP A 381 -2.95 6.48 15.26
C ASP A 381 -1.81 6.62 14.23
N LEU A 382 -1.87 5.80 13.18
CA LEU A 382 -0.98 5.87 12.01
C LEU A 382 -1.46 6.88 10.95
N SER A 383 -2.38 7.80 11.31
CA SER A 383 -2.90 8.78 10.37
C SER A 383 -1.79 9.70 9.83
N PRO A 384 -2.03 10.31 8.66
CA PRO A 384 -1.15 11.34 8.11
C PRO A 384 -0.86 12.52 9.08
N GLY A 385 -1.73 12.75 10.07
CA GLY A 385 -1.54 13.78 11.09
C GLY A 385 -0.38 13.45 12.03
N ASN A 386 -0.28 12.21 12.50
CA ASN A 386 0.81 11.77 13.38
C ASN A 386 2.13 11.56 12.63
N LEU A 387 2.08 11.30 11.33
CA LEU A 387 3.27 11.17 10.47
C LEU A 387 3.75 12.51 9.88
N ALA A 388 3.23 13.65 10.37
CA ALA A 388 3.61 14.98 9.88
C ALA A 388 5.05 15.37 10.31
N PRO A 389 5.73 16.29 9.59
CA PRO A 389 7.12 16.67 9.90
C PRO A 389 7.27 17.25 11.32
N HIS A 390 8.28 16.79 12.05
CA HIS A 390 8.71 17.44 13.28
C HIS A 390 9.38 18.80 12.96
N ARG A 391 8.84 19.89 13.49
CA ARG A 391 9.46 21.23 13.37
C ARG A 391 10.16 21.56 14.67
N THR A 392 11.50 21.60 14.67
CA THR A 392 12.25 22.18 15.78
C THR A 392 11.95 23.69 15.83
N SER A 393 11.82 24.23 17.04
CA SER A 393 11.27 25.56 17.35
C SER A 393 12.04 26.78 16.80
N ARG A 394 13.06 26.57 15.95
CA ARG A 394 13.83 27.64 15.28
C ARG A 394 13.80 27.64 13.76
N PHE A 395 13.17 26.67 13.09
CA PHE A 395 12.77 26.86 11.68
C PHE A 395 11.48 27.70 11.61
N ARG A 396 11.56 28.92 12.15
CA ARG A 396 10.68 30.02 11.74
C ARG A 396 11.11 30.40 10.34
N ASP A 397 10.21 30.15 9.40
CA ASP A 397 10.01 30.91 8.16
C ASP A 397 11.05 32.01 7.92
N VAL A 398 12.08 31.71 7.13
CA VAL A 398 12.86 32.76 6.47
C VAL A 398 12.01 33.24 5.29
N GLY A 399 10.91 33.93 5.61
CA GLY A 399 9.99 34.47 4.62
C GLY A 399 8.49 34.37 4.88
N SER A 400 7.97 34.47 6.12
CA SER A 400 6.55 34.84 6.30
C SER A 400 6.36 35.99 7.27
N ARG A 401 6.14 37.17 6.69
CA ARG A 401 5.33 38.21 7.32
C ARG A 401 3.91 38.05 6.79
N SER A 402 3.00 37.58 7.64
CA SER A 402 1.73 38.27 7.84
C SER A 402 1.00 37.70 9.05
N ARG A 403 0.80 38.59 10.03
CA ARG A 403 -0.16 38.45 11.12
C ARG A 403 -1.57 38.39 10.53
N CYS A 404 -2.49 37.68 11.16
CA CYS A 404 -3.53 38.32 11.98
C CYS A 404 -4.46 37.30 12.65
N ARG A 405 -4.64 37.50 13.95
CA ARG A 405 -5.83 37.13 14.72
C ARG A 405 -7.01 38.01 14.29
N GLY A 406 -8.23 37.51 14.41
CA GLY A 406 -9.42 38.38 14.54
C GLY A 406 -10.68 37.83 13.88
N LEU A 407 -11.65 37.47 14.71
CA LEU A 407 -13.07 37.31 14.38
C LEU A 407 -13.58 38.44 13.46
N VAL A 408 -14.52 38.12 12.55
CA VAL A 408 -15.86 38.74 12.41
C VAL A 408 -16.66 38.00 11.31
N ARG A 409 -17.92 37.67 11.63
CA ARG A 409 -18.96 37.13 10.75
C ARG A 409 -19.39 38.14 9.67
N ARG A 410 -19.70 37.68 8.45
CA ARG A 410 -21.04 37.81 7.79
C ARG A 410 -21.05 37.29 6.34
N ARG A 411 -22.26 36.85 5.94
CA ARG A 411 -22.73 36.28 4.67
C ARG A 411 -22.68 37.27 3.49
N HIS A 412 -22.41 36.81 2.26
CA HIS A 412 -23.32 36.92 1.11
C HIS A 412 -22.80 36.15 -0.13
N VAL A 413 -23.77 35.77 -0.96
CA VAL A 413 -23.75 35.01 -2.22
C VAL A 413 -23.29 35.92 -3.38
N GLU A 414 -22.52 35.41 -4.35
CA GLU A 414 -22.78 35.58 -5.80
C GLU A 414 -21.76 34.87 -6.72
N ARG A 415 -22.24 34.57 -7.93
CA ARG A 415 -21.62 33.81 -9.03
C ARG A 415 -20.62 34.68 -9.83
N GLY A 416 -19.65 34.05 -10.52
CA GLY A 416 -18.99 34.71 -11.65
C GLY A 416 -17.58 34.21 -12.01
N SER A 417 -17.52 33.37 -13.05
CA SER A 417 -16.45 33.15 -14.04
C SER A 417 -15.04 33.77 -13.86
N GLY A 418 -14.03 32.93 -14.08
CA GLY A 418 -12.95 33.22 -15.03
C GLY A 418 -11.58 33.58 -14.47
N ARG A 419 -10.58 32.86 -15.01
CA ARG A 419 -9.13 33.13 -15.08
C ARG A 419 -8.27 32.76 -13.86
N GLY A 420 -7.40 31.77 -14.14
CA GLY A 420 -5.96 31.81 -13.89
C GLY A 420 -5.51 32.21 -12.50
N SER A 421 -5.12 31.23 -11.69
CA SER A 421 -4.10 31.46 -10.68
C SER A 421 -3.16 30.26 -10.61
N ASP A 422 -1.96 30.54 -11.10
CA ASP A 422 -0.69 29.94 -10.72
C ASP A 422 -0.66 29.77 -9.18
N ARG A 423 -0.85 28.53 -8.71
CA ARG A 423 -0.74 28.19 -7.29
C ARG A 423 0.46 27.29 -7.09
N ARG A 424 1.51 27.89 -6.54
CA ARG A 424 2.62 27.18 -5.88
C ARG A 424 2.05 26.35 -4.73
N GLU A 425 1.74 25.08 -4.99
CA GLU A 425 1.37 24.10 -3.98
C GLU A 425 2.62 23.66 -3.21
N PHE A 426 2.79 24.15 -1.99
CA PHE A 426 3.66 23.52 -1.00
C PHE A 426 2.93 22.31 -0.41
N LEU A 427 3.25 21.12 -0.92
CA LEU A 427 2.60 19.86 -0.56
C LEU A 427 3.26 19.23 0.68
N ARG A 428 2.43 18.85 1.66
CA ARG A 428 2.77 17.97 2.78
C ARG A 428 3.34 16.65 2.24
N ILE A 429 4.49 16.24 2.75
CA ILE A 429 5.05 14.90 2.53
C ILE A 429 4.30 13.96 3.47
N SER A 430 3.22 13.34 2.99
CA SER A 430 2.62 12.17 3.62
C SER A 430 3.15 10.91 2.94
N ILE A 431 3.49 9.92 3.75
CA ILE A 431 3.82 8.57 3.32
C ILE A 431 2.63 8.05 2.49
N SER A 432 2.84 7.89 1.19
CA SER A 432 1.82 7.41 0.26
C SER A 432 1.71 5.89 0.39
N SER A 433 0.84 5.43 1.28
CA SER A 433 -0.06 4.32 0.98
C SER A 433 -1.32 4.91 0.33
N SER A 434 -1.97 4.15 -0.54
CA SER A 434 -3.06 4.60 -1.42
C SER A 434 -4.34 5.08 -0.72
N ASN A 435 -4.39 5.21 0.61
CA ASN A 435 -5.62 5.39 1.40
C ASN A 435 -5.54 6.60 2.38
N ALA A 436 -5.05 7.76 1.95
CA ALA A 436 -5.14 8.97 2.78
C ALA A 436 -6.53 9.62 2.63
N LEU A 437 -7.42 9.40 3.59
CA LEU A 437 -8.69 10.11 3.72
C LEU A 437 -8.44 11.62 3.96
N PRO A 438 -9.26 12.53 3.39
CA PRO A 438 -9.16 13.96 3.65
C PRO A 438 -9.55 14.27 5.10
N CYS A 439 -8.77 15.14 5.76
CA CYS A 439 -9.03 15.65 7.11
C CYS A 439 -10.48 16.18 7.24
N PRO A 440 -11.23 15.83 8.31
CA PRO A 440 -12.58 16.32 8.51
C PRO A 440 -12.55 17.85 8.67
N ARG A 441 -13.35 18.54 7.85
CA ARG A 441 -13.65 19.95 8.10
C ARG A 441 -14.61 19.99 9.29
N HIS A 442 -14.16 20.53 10.42
CA HIS A 442 -15.09 20.94 11.47
C HIS A 442 -16.02 22.03 10.90
N SER A 443 -17.25 21.65 10.59
CA SER A 443 -18.36 22.56 10.37
C SER A 443 -18.87 23.04 11.73
N GLY A 444 -18.65 24.31 12.04
CA GLY A 444 -19.47 25.07 12.97
C GLY A 444 -20.55 25.87 12.26
#